data_AF-A0A5K0WW10-F1
#
_entry.id   AF-A0A5K0WW10-F1
#
_cell.length_a   1.000
_cell.length_b   1.000
_cell.length_c   1.000
_cell.angle_alpha   90.00
_cell.angle_beta   90.00
_cell.angle_gamma   90.00
#
_symmetry.space_group_name_H-M   'P 1'
#
loop_
_entity.id
_entity.type
_entity.pdbx_description
1 polymer ?
#
loop_
_entity_poly.entity_id
_entity_poly.type
_entity_poly.pdbx_seq_one_letter_code
_entity_poly.pdbx_strand_id
1 'polypeptide(L)' 'GTAEVVYSKRSDAIAAMKRYNNVSLDGKPMKIELIGNDTGVPVSARVKVTGGANGRGRRTVVM' A
#
# COMPACT_ATOMS: atom_id res chain seq x y z
N GLY A 1 8.35 -25.46 5.34
CA GLY A 1 7.17 -26.02 4.65
C GLY A 1 6.68 -25.04 3.60
N THR A 2 5.78 -25.47 2.73
CA THR A 2 5.11 -24.63 1.73
C THR A 2 3.61 -24.62 2.01
N ALA A 3 2.95 -23.50 1.80
CA ALA A 3 1.51 -23.35 2.00
C ALA A 3 0.92 -22.44 0.92
N GLU A 4 -0.34 -22.69 0.56
CA GLU A 4 -1.12 -21.83 -0.31
C GLU A 4 -2.22 -21.16 0.51
N VAL A 5 -2.43 -19.87 0.30
CA VAL A 5 -3.43 -19.09 1.03
C VAL A 5 -4.27 -18.31 0.02
N VAL A 6 -5.57 -18.54 0.04
CA VAL A 6 -6.53 -17.89 -0.85
C VAL A 6 -7.25 -16.77 -0.10
N TYR A 7 -7.17 -15.56 -0.65
CA TYR A 7 -7.89 -14.39 -0.13
C TYR A 7 -9.08 -14.07 -1.02
N SER A 8 -10.21 -13.68 -0.43
CA SER A 8 -11.38 -13.23 -1.18
C SER A 8 -11.14 -11.93 -1.95
N LYS A 9 -10.24 -11.07 -1.44
CA LYS A 9 -9.91 -9.77 -2.05
C LYS A 9 -8.43 -9.72 -2.44
N ARG A 10 -8.17 -9.24 -3.66
CA ARG A 10 -6.80 -9.01 -4.15
C ARG A 10 -5.99 -8.02 -3.29
N SER A 11 -6.64 -6.99 -2.75
CA SER A 11 -6.00 -6.01 -1.87
C SER A 11 -5.36 -6.65 -0.65
N ASP A 12 -6.05 -7.65 -0.10
CA ASP A 12 -5.67 -8.27 1.17
C ASP A 12 -4.50 -9.24 0.94
N ALA A 13 -4.49 -9.95 -0.20
CA ALA A 13 -3.36 -10.75 -0.63
C ALA A 13 -2.09 -9.90 -0.84
N ILE A 14 -2.22 -8.73 -1.48
CA ILE A 14 -1.09 -7.81 -1.68
C ILE A 14 -0.59 -7.25 -0.34
N ALA A 15 -1.51 -6.90 0.56
CA ALA A 15 -1.15 -6.40 1.89
C ALA A 15 -0.42 -7.46 2.72
N ALA A 16 -0.89 -8.72 2.68
CA ALA A 16 -0.26 -9.84 3.34
C ALA A 16 1.15 -10.12 2.77
N MET A 17 1.29 -10.18 1.44
CA MET A 17 2.59 -10.35 0.79
C MET A 17 3.56 -9.26 1.25
N LYS A 18 3.17 -7.99 1.22
CA LYS A 18 4.04 -6.89 1.67
C LYS A 18 4.41 -6.98 3.15
N ARG A 19 3.50 -7.46 3.98
CA ARG A 19 3.66 -7.49 5.44
C ARG A 19 4.50 -8.66 5.92
N TYR A 20 4.39 -9.81 5.27
CA TYR A 20 4.98 -11.07 5.74
C TYR A 20 6.14 -11.56 4.88
N ASN A 21 6.33 -11.01 3.68
CA ASN A 21 7.51 -11.33 2.88
C ASN A 21 8.78 -10.88 3.61
N ASN A 22 9.79 -11.75 3.60
CA ASN A 22 11.06 -11.62 4.30
C ASN A 22 10.96 -11.54 5.83
N VAL A 23 9.80 -11.81 6.42
CA VAL A 23 9.70 -11.96 7.89
C VAL A 23 10.40 -13.25 8.29
N SER A 24 11.21 -13.19 9.35
CA SER A 24 11.88 -14.36 9.90
C SER A 24 10.86 -15.34 10.48
N LEU A 25 10.77 -16.53 9.89
CA LEU A 25 10.03 -17.66 10.39
C LEU A 25 11.03 -18.78 10.72
N ASP A 26 11.05 -19.23 11.97
CA ASP A 26 11.97 -20.28 12.45
C ASP A 26 13.45 -19.99 12.15
N GLY A 27 13.85 -18.72 12.19
CA GLY A 27 15.21 -18.27 11.89
C GLY A 27 15.54 -18.17 10.40
N LYS A 28 14.58 -18.41 9.49
CA LYS A 28 14.75 -18.28 8.03
C LYS A 28 13.81 -17.21 7.47
N PRO A 29 14.23 -16.39 6.50
CA PRO A 29 13.33 -15.43 5.87
C PRO A 29 12.23 -16.16 5.10
N MET A 30 10.97 -15.82 5.39
CA MET A 30 9.80 -16.30 4.66
C MET A 30 9.75 -15.68 3.26
N LYS A 31 9.48 -16.47 2.23
CA LYS A 31 9.25 -16.00 0.86
C LYS A 31 7.79 -16.16 0.50
N ILE A 32 7.17 -15.10 -0.02
CA ILE A 32 5.77 -15.12 -0.46
C ILE A 32 5.70 -14.71 -1.93
N GLU A 33 4.95 -15.47 -2.73
CA GLU A 33 4.70 -15.20 -4.15
C GLU A 33 3.20 -15.12 -4.41
N LEU A 34 2.78 -14.20 -5.28
CA LEU A 34 1.38 -14.03 -5.63
C LEU A 34 1.09 -14.77 -6.93
N ILE A 35 0.23 -15.79 -6.86
CA ILE A 35 -0.17 -16.61 -8.01
C ILE A 35 -1.38 -15.95 -8.71
N GLY A 36 -1.36 -15.84 -10.05
CA GLY A 36 -2.50 -15.36 -10.85
C GLY A 36 -2.55 -13.85 -11.17
N ASN A 37 -1.40 -13.20 -11.36
CA ASN A 37 -1.32 -11.76 -11.66
C ASN A 37 -1.58 -11.35 -13.14
N ASP A 38 -2.19 -12.18 -13.97
CA ASP A 38 -2.47 -11.91 -15.40
C ASP A 38 -3.80 -11.15 -15.66
N THR A 39 -4.18 -10.22 -14.80
CA THR A 39 -5.31 -9.31 -15.10
C THR A 39 -4.86 -7.87 -14.95
N GLY A 40 -4.60 -7.23 -16.10
CA GLY A 40 -4.04 -5.89 -16.28
C GLY A 40 -4.91 -4.76 -15.75
N VAL A 41 -4.97 -4.62 -14.42
CA VAL A 41 -5.59 -3.45 -13.79
C VAL A 41 -4.49 -2.66 -13.08
N PRO A 42 -4.14 -1.45 -13.57
CA PRO A 42 -3.10 -0.65 -12.97
C PRO A 42 -3.53 -0.27 -11.56
N VAL A 43 -2.62 -0.48 -10.61
CA VAL A 43 -2.75 0.00 -9.23
C VAL A 43 -2.87 1.51 -9.33
N SER A 44 -4.09 2.04 -9.29
CA SER A 44 -4.31 3.48 -9.16
C SER A 44 -3.75 3.90 -7.82
N ALA A 45 -2.55 4.48 -7.86
CA ALA A 45 -1.89 5.08 -6.73
C ALA A 45 -2.83 6.14 -6.17
N ARG A 46 -3.40 5.88 -4.98
CA ARG A 46 -4.12 6.93 -4.25
C ARG A 46 -3.10 7.97 -3.83
N VAL A 47 -2.97 9.02 -4.62
CA VAL A 47 -2.17 10.20 -4.32
C VAL A 47 -2.80 10.87 -3.08
N LYS A 48 -2.10 10.83 -1.95
CA LYS A 48 -2.45 11.64 -0.79
C LYS A 48 -2.00 13.07 -1.10
N VAL A 49 -2.91 13.90 -1.60
CA VAL A 49 -2.65 15.32 -1.81
C VAL A 49 -2.66 16.01 -0.45
N THR A 50 -1.50 16.15 0.20
CA THR A 50 -1.29 17.23 1.17
C THR A 50 -1.15 18.53 0.39
N GLY A 51 -2.30 19.10 0.00
CA GLY A 51 -2.37 20.38 -0.67
C GLY A 51 -2.18 21.50 0.32
N GLY A 52 -0.99 22.11 0.29
CA GLY A 52 -0.76 23.42 0.87
C GLY A 52 -1.56 24.49 0.11
N ALA A 53 -2.31 25.29 0.85
CA ALA A 53 -2.83 26.56 0.36
C ALA A 53 -2.27 27.67 1.24
N ASN A 54 -1.10 28.18 0.82
CA ASN A 54 -0.63 29.52 1.13
C ASN A 54 -1.65 30.53 0.59
N GLY A 55 -2.70 30.80 1.38
CA GLY A 55 -3.71 31.82 1.12
C GLY A 55 -3.24 33.17 1.66
N ARG A 56 -2.57 33.94 0.79
CA ARG A 56 -2.35 35.38 0.96
C ARG A 56 -3.67 36.07 1.30
N GLY A 57 -3.77 36.62 2.50
CA GLY A 57 -4.89 37.45 2.93
C GLY A 57 -4.42 38.56 3.87
N ARG A 58 -3.42 39.34 3.45
CA ARG A 58 -3.16 40.66 4.06
C ARG A 58 -4.42 41.51 3.91
N ARG A 59 -5.15 41.71 5.00
CA ARG A 59 -6.16 42.77 5.15
C ARG A 59 -5.96 43.44 6.50
N THR A 60 -5.00 44.36 6.54
CA THR A 60 -4.88 45.35 7.61
C THR A 60 -5.99 46.37 7.38
N VAL A 61 -6.90 46.55 8.34
CA VAL A 61 -7.80 47.71 8.40
C VAL A 61 -7.17 48.68 9.38
N VAL A 62 -6.82 49.88 8.89
CA VAL A 62 -6.40 51.02 9.72
C VAL A 62 -7.67 51.72 10.18
N MET A 63 -7.74 52.05 11.48
CA MET A 63 -8.74 52.93 12.07
C MET A 63 -8.21 54.36 12.10
#